data_AF-A0ABD3D100-F1
#
_entry.id   AF-A0ABD3D100-F1
#
_cell.length_a   1.000
_cell.length_b   1.000
_cell.length_c   1.000
_cell.angle_alpha   90.00
_cell.angle_beta   90.00
_cell.angle_gamma   90.00
#
_symmetry.space_group_name_H-M   'P 1'
#
loop_
_entity.id
_entity.type
_entity.pdbx_description
1 polymer ?
#
loop_
_entity_poly.entity_id
_entity_poly.type
_entity_poly.pdbx_seq_one_letter_code
_entity_poly.pdbx_strand_id
1 'polypeptide(L)'
;MEKKSKLEVKYSSIPEDQKRTWELNENVNLLMRYNNLIEWIRMMGTQQGSVYEGKGSLQCVEKDGAALMEVQVLCRDKSAKFLISRHTLNVLAFFTPDCEWRAFDNSEMIIVGQGFTLMRGINACYTSPSCNTVGPKTIIDALEAIEAKETAATKGVEVFMVLLSEAARFKVIENMIGSTFIPTIEPSLGGVLHGLEHDLAEITEYFKPISVNLEVYVDAPHDIQFYLKNYKQLSKAWYVYALTRTRFCPLKEEIAKECGLVDVRHRPLLLDATLGVLCNCNLEKMLKKWSDRLLKDGLKNYPDFPLDDKILRDMLEQMNEN
;
A
#
# COMPACT_ATOMS: atom_id res chain seq x y z
N MET A 1 -8.76 -12.73 -28.90
CA MET A 1 -8.63 -12.34 -27.48
C MET A 1 -10.02 -12.01 -26.96
N GLU A 2 -10.61 -12.88 -26.15
CA GLU A 2 -11.86 -12.55 -25.47
C GLU A 2 -11.60 -11.37 -24.52
N LYS A 3 -12.31 -10.25 -24.72
CA LYS A 3 -12.37 -9.19 -23.73
C LYS A 3 -13.03 -9.81 -22.50
N LYS A 4 -12.25 -10.12 -21.46
CA LYS A 4 -12.84 -10.38 -20.13
C LYS A 4 -13.71 -9.17 -19.79
N SER A 5 -15.01 -9.40 -19.62
CA SER A 5 -15.93 -8.37 -19.12
C SER A 5 -15.40 -7.89 -17.78
N LYS A 6 -15.19 -6.58 -17.62
CA LYS A 6 -14.84 -5.99 -16.33
C LYS A 6 -15.98 -6.28 -15.34
N LEU A 7 -15.64 -6.52 -14.08
CA LEU A 7 -16.63 -6.73 -13.02
C LEU A 7 -17.40 -5.41 -12.80
N GLU A 8 -18.73 -5.46 -12.83
CA GLU A 8 -19.57 -4.34 -12.45
C GLU A 8 -19.80 -4.34 -10.94
N VAL A 9 -19.67 -3.17 -10.31
CA VAL A 9 -19.71 -3.02 -8.85
C VAL A 9 -20.57 -1.83 -8.46
N LYS A 10 -21.57 -2.01 -7.59
CA LYS A 10 -22.46 -0.93 -7.14
C LYS A 10 -21.90 -0.18 -5.94
N TYR A 11 -21.66 1.12 -6.08
CA TYR A 11 -21.15 1.96 -4.97
C TYR A 11 -22.07 1.96 -3.73
N SER A 12 -23.39 2.00 -3.92
CA SER A 12 -24.37 1.98 -2.82
C SER A 12 -24.38 0.69 -2.00
N SER A 13 -23.68 -0.36 -2.47
CA SER A 13 -23.57 -1.64 -1.78
C SER A 13 -22.25 -1.83 -1.03
N ILE A 14 -21.40 -0.80 -0.96
CA ILE A 14 -20.20 -0.83 -0.11
C ILE A 14 -20.64 -0.90 1.36
N PRO A 15 -20.27 -1.96 2.10
CA PRO A 15 -20.59 -2.10 3.52
C PRO A 15 -20.00 -0.95 4.37
N GLU A 16 -20.66 -0.56 5.46
CA GLU A 16 -20.22 0.55 6.31
C GLU A 16 -18.88 0.28 7.00
N ASP A 17 -18.57 -0.97 7.33
CA ASP A 17 -17.28 -1.39 7.89
C ASP A 17 -16.12 -1.34 6.87
N GLN A 18 -16.44 -1.16 5.58
CA GLN A 18 -15.49 -0.93 4.49
C GLN A 18 -15.35 0.56 4.14
N LYS A 19 -15.89 1.45 4.99
CA LYS A 19 -15.72 2.90 4.89
C LYS A 19 -14.93 3.41 6.07
N ARG A 20 -13.91 4.23 5.83
CA ARG A 20 -13.10 4.78 6.90
C ARG A 20 -12.69 6.21 6.66
N THR A 21 -12.77 7.01 7.73
CA THR A 21 -12.29 8.38 7.73
C THR A 21 -10.97 8.47 8.50
N TRP A 22 -10.00 9.17 7.93
CA TRP A 22 -8.75 9.54 8.60
C TRP A 22 -8.57 11.05 8.55
N GLU A 23 -8.18 11.62 9.67
CA GLU A 23 -8.03 13.06 9.84
C GLU A 23 -6.56 13.41 10.05
N LEU A 24 -6.03 14.23 9.13
CA LEU A 24 -4.72 14.85 9.23
C LEU A 24 -4.84 16.11 10.10
N ASN A 25 -4.17 16.09 11.25
CA ASN A 25 -4.13 17.20 12.21
C ASN A 25 -2.85 17.16 13.05
N GLU A 26 -2.66 18.14 13.93
CA GLU A 26 -1.47 18.32 14.76
C GLU A 26 -1.37 17.33 15.94
N ASN A 27 -2.25 16.33 16.01
CA ASN A 27 -2.34 15.40 17.13
C ASN A 27 -1.06 14.54 17.25
N VAL A 28 -0.52 14.44 18.46
CA VAL A 28 0.69 13.61 18.75
C VAL A 28 0.56 12.15 18.36
N ASN A 29 -0.66 11.63 18.27
CA ASN A 29 -0.95 10.25 17.89
C ASN A 29 -1.14 10.07 16.37
N LEU A 30 -0.84 11.08 15.54
CA LEU A 30 -1.08 11.03 14.09
C LEU A 30 -0.38 9.83 13.44
N LEU A 31 0.87 9.54 13.81
CA LEU A 31 1.60 8.35 13.36
C LEU A 31 0.85 7.06 13.67
N MET A 32 0.40 6.87 14.91
CA MET A 32 -0.36 5.69 15.31
C MET A 32 -1.68 5.59 14.52
N ARG A 33 -2.39 6.71 14.36
CA ARG A 33 -3.65 6.77 13.59
C ARG A 33 -3.43 6.44 12.12
N TYR A 34 -2.34 6.90 11.52
CA TYR A 34 -1.95 6.58 10.16
C TYR A 34 -1.61 5.08 10.01
N ASN A 35 -0.77 4.53 10.89
CA ASN A 35 -0.45 3.09 10.87
C ASN A 35 -1.73 2.24 11.02
N ASN A 36 -2.66 2.64 11.89
CA ASN A 36 -3.95 1.98 12.04
C ASN A 36 -4.83 2.06 10.77
N LEU A 37 -4.75 3.15 10.00
CA LEU A 37 -5.41 3.26 8.70
C LEU A 37 -4.80 2.27 7.70
N ILE A 38 -3.48 2.29 7.57
CA ILE A 38 -2.76 1.43 6.62
C ILE A 38 -2.99 -0.05 6.95
N GLU A 39 -2.94 -0.44 8.22
CA GLU A 39 -3.21 -1.80 8.64
C GLU A 39 -4.65 -2.22 8.35
N TRP A 40 -5.62 -1.32 8.50
CA TRP A 40 -7.00 -1.60 8.09
C TRP A 40 -7.15 -1.78 6.58
N ILE A 41 -6.47 -0.97 5.76
CA ILE A 41 -6.47 -1.15 4.30
C ILE A 41 -5.91 -2.53 3.94
N ARG A 42 -4.82 -2.96 4.59
CA ARG A 42 -4.24 -4.31 4.42
C ARG A 42 -5.24 -5.39 4.81
N MET A 43 -5.80 -5.29 6.00
CA MET A 43 -6.79 -6.24 6.52
C MET A 43 -8.01 -6.37 5.58
N MET A 44 -8.54 -5.25 5.07
CA MET A 44 -9.65 -5.26 4.11
C MET A 44 -9.27 -5.97 2.81
N GLY A 45 -8.07 -5.73 2.28
CA GLY A 45 -7.59 -6.35 1.04
C GLY A 45 -7.26 -7.85 1.18
N THR A 46 -6.86 -8.29 2.38
CA THR A 46 -6.44 -9.68 2.63
C THR A 46 -7.47 -10.53 3.36
N GLN A 47 -8.63 -9.97 3.72
CA GLN A 47 -9.68 -10.64 4.51
C GLN A 47 -10.09 -12.01 3.95
N GLN A 48 -10.08 -12.17 2.62
CA GLN A 48 -10.46 -13.41 1.93
C GLN A 48 -9.26 -14.11 1.28
N GLY A 49 -8.04 -13.64 1.56
CA GLY A 49 -6.82 -14.21 1.02
C GLY A 49 -6.11 -15.14 2.00
N SER A 50 -5.24 -15.98 1.46
CA SER A 50 -4.38 -16.85 2.25
C SER A 50 -3.22 -16.07 2.86
N VAL A 51 -2.66 -16.60 3.96
CA VAL A 51 -1.48 -16.05 4.64
C VAL A 51 -0.26 -16.92 4.35
N TYR A 52 0.85 -16.30 3.97
CA TYR A 52 2.12 -16.96 3.63
C TYR A 52 3.25 -16.39 4.48
N GLU A 53 3.72 -17.18 5.45
CA GLU A 53 4.75 -16.78 6.44
C GLU A 53 4.43 -15.40 7.06
N GLY A 54 3.18 -15.22 7.51
CA GLY A 54 2.72 -13.99 8.16
C GLY A 54 2.29 -12.85 7.23
N LYS A 55 2.35 -13.01 5.89
CA LYS A 55 1.84 -12.01 4.94
C LYS A 55 0.56 -12.46 4.25
N GLY A 56 -0.49 -11.64 4.33
CA GLY A 56 -1.75 -11.88 3.62
C GLY A 56 -1.63 -11.59 2.13
N SER A 57 -2.24 -12.45 1.31
CA SER A 57 -2.43 -12.19 -0.12
C SER A 57 -3.69 -11.37 -0.37
N LEU A 58 -3.63 -10.42 -1.29
CA LEU A 58 -4.80 -9.73 -1.78
C LEU A 58 -5.70 -10.72 -2.51
N GLN A 59 -6.93 -10.88 -2.03
CA GLN A 59 -7.92 -11.72 -2.69
C GLN A 59 -9.29 -11.21 -2.27
N CYS A 60 -10.14 -11.01 -3.27
CA CYS A 60 -11.54 -10.75 -3.05
C CYS A 60 -12.30 -11.62 -4.06
N VAL A 61 -13.20 -12.44 -3.55
CA VAL A 61 -14.10 -13.31 -4.33
C VAL A 61 -15.54 -12.80 -4.27
N GLU A 62 -15.79 -11.81 -3.42
CA GLU A 62 -17.06 -11.12 -3.29
C GLU A 62 -17.43 -10.37 -4.59
N LYS A 63 -18.73 -10.38 -4.89
CA LYS A 63 -19.33 -9.60 -5.98
C LYS A 63 -19.93 -8.32 -5.41
N ASP A 64 -20.28 -7.39 -6.30
CA ASP A 64 -20.88 -6.09 -5.96
C ASP A 64 -19.95 -5.21 -5.09
N GLY A 65 -20.54 -4.25 -4.34
CA GLY A 65 -19.82 -3.18 -3.62
C GLY A 65 -18.78 -3.67 -2.63
N ALA A 66 -18.90 -4.89 -2.15
CA ALA A 66 -17.94 -5.51 -1.24
C ALA A 66 -16.55 -5.70 -1.87
N ALA A 67 -16.36 -5.53 -3.18
CA ALA A 67 -15.04 -5.51 -3.82
C ALA A 67 -14.28 -4.18 -3.63
N LEU A 68 -14.92 -3.15 -3.07
CA LEU A 68 -14.40 -1.80 -2.89
C LEU A 68 -14.39 -1.39 -1.42
N MET A 69 -13.44 -0.56 -1.05
CA MET A 69 -13.47 0.19 0.21
C MET A 69 -13.39 1.69 -0.07
N GLU A 70 -14.00 2.48 0.82
CA GLU A 70 -13.94 3.94 0.78
C GLU A 70 -13.01 4.45 1.89
N VAL A 71 -12.07 5.32 1.51
CA VAL A 71 -11.27 6.08 2.47
C VAL A 71 -11.54 7.56 2.26
N GLN A 72 -11.98 8.24 3.32
CA GLN A 72 -12.06 9.70 3.37
C GLN A 72 -10.86 10.26 4.12
N VAL A 73 -10.17 11.21 3.50
CA VAL A 73 -9.11 11.99 4.15
C VAL A 73 -9.64 13.38 4.44
N LEU A 74 -9.50 13.82 5.69
CA LEU A 74 -9.89 15.15 6.17
C LEU A 74 -8.66 15.93 6.60
N CYS A 75 -8.61 17.20 6.28
CA CYS A 75 -7.64 18.14 6.86
C CYS A 75 -8.27 19.54 6.92
N ARG A 76 -8.50 20.03 8.14
CA ARG A 76 -9.16 21.34 8.36
C ARG A 76 -10.53 21.39 7.65
N ASP A 77 -10.70 22.29 6.70
CA ASP A 77 -11.89 22.49 5.88
C ASP A 77 -11.89 21.68 4.57
N LYS A 78 -10.80 20.96 4.28
CA LYS A 78 -10.63 20.19 3.04
C LYS A 78 -10.90 18.72 3.23
N SER A 79 -11.43 18.07 2.20
CA SER A 79 -11.62 16.64 2.19
C SER A 79 -11.57 16.02 0.81
N ALA A 80 -11.13 14.77 0.75
CA ALA A 80 -11.25 13.94 -0.44
C ALA A 80 -11.66 12.53 -0.05
N LYS A 81 -12.46 11.87 -0.90
CA LYS A 81 -12.79 10.45 -0.74
C LYS A 81 -12.18 9.65 -1.88
N PHE A 82 -11.78 8.42 -1.58
CA PHE A 82 -11.13 7.52 -2.52
C PHE A 82 -11.82 6.16 -2.48
N LEU A 83 -12.12 5.62 -3.67
CA LEU A 83 -12.54 4.23 -3.82
C LEU A 83 -11.32 3.39 -4.16
N ILE A 84 -11.05 2.39 -3.32
CA ILE A 84 -9.89 1.52 -3.44
C ILE A 84 -10.38 0.09 -3.68
N SER A 85 -9.80 -0.56 -4.69
CA SER A 85 -10.06 -1.97 -4.97
C SER A 85 -9.48 -2.86 -3.87
N ARG A 86 -10.25 -3.81 -3.34
CA ARG A 86 -9.71 -4.83 -2.43
C ARG A 86 -8.85 -5.88 -3.14
N HIS A 87 -8.97 -6.03 -4.47
CA HIS A 87 -8.20 -7.01 -5.24
C HIS A 87 -6.76 -6.60 -5.47
N THR A 88 -6.52 -5.29 -5.63
CA THR A 88 -5.21 -4.75 -5.99
C THR A 88 -4.74 -3.64 -5.07
N LEU A 89 -5.61 -3.12 -4.21
CA LEU A 89 -5.40 -1.88 -3.47
C LEU A 89 -5.23 -0.64 -4.36
N ASN A 90 -5.60 -0.68 -5.65
CA ASN A 90 -5.54 0.52 -6.50
C ASN A 90 -6.67 1.50 -6.16
N VAL A 91 -6.37 2.80 -6.12
CA VAL A 91 -7.39 3.85 -6.22
C VAL A 91 -8.04 3.79 -7.60
N LEU A 92 -9.36 3.61 -7.64
CA LEU A 92 -10.14 3.49 -8.88
C LEU A 92 -10.94 4.76 -9.19
N ALA A 93 -11.33 5.50 -8.15
CA ALA A 93 -12.06 6.75 -8.26
C ALA A 93 -11.81 7.64 -7.05
N PHE A 94 -12.06 8.94 -7.22
CA PHE A 94 -12.02 9.91 -6.14
C PHE A 94 -13.22 10.86 -6.22
N PHE A 95 -13.62 11.41 -5.08
CA PHE A 95 -14.75 12.33 -4.98
C PHE A 95 -14.25 13.77 -4.94
N THR A 96 -14.81 14.63 -5.79
CA THR A 96 -14.46 16.05 -5.86
C THR A 96 -15.48 16.94 -5.12
N PRO A 97 -15.10 18.19 -4.75
CA PRO A 97 -15.98 19.10 -4.02
C PRO A 97 -17.25 19.51 -4.77
N ASP A 98 -17.28 19.37 -6.09
CA ASP A 98 -18.48 19.51 -6.95
C ASP A 98 -19.52 18.39 -6.74
N CYS A 99 -19.31 17.56 -5.72
CA CYS A 99 -20.17 16.44 -5.32
C CYS A 99 -20.24 15.32 -6.37
N GLU A 100 -19.16 15.15 -7.15
CA GLU A 100 -19.07 14.16 -8.21
C GLU A 100 -17.95 13.14 -7.96
N TRP A 101 -18.24 11.87 -8.26
CA TRP A 101 -17.24 10.82 -8.32
C TRP A 101 -16.55 10.81 -9.69
N ARG A 102 -15.23 10.83 -9.69
CA ARG A 102 -14.42 10.75 -10.91
C ARG A 102 -13.69 9.42 -10.95
N ALA A 103 -14.04 8.57 -11.92
CA ALA A 103 -13.47 7.23 -12.08
C ALA A 103 -12.44 7.18 -13.22
N PHE A 104 -11.33 6.47 -13.01
CA PHE A 104 -10.30 6.27 -14.04
C PHE A 104 -10.76 5.28 -15.13
N ASP A 105 -10.34 5.51 -16.38
CA ASP A 105 -10.77 4.74 -17.56
C ASP A 105 -10.27 3.28 -17.56
N ASN A 106 -9.04 3.09 -17.08
CA ASN A 106 -8.41 1.77 -16.95
C ASN A 106 -8.74 1.06 -15.63
N SER A 107 -9.73 1.52 -14.86
CA SER A 107 -10.17 0.83 -13.65
C SER A 107 -10.48 -0.65 -13.97
N GLU A 108 -10.03 -1.55 -13.12
CA GLU A 108 -10.24 -3.01 -13.30
C GLU A 108 -11.70 -3.43 -13.11
N MET A 109 -12.53 -2.52 -12.58
CA MET A 109 -13.96 -2.66 -12.34
C MET A 109 -14.71 -1.51 -12.99
N ILE A 110 -15.97 -1.74 -13.33
CA ILE A 110 -16.92 -0.69 -13.72
C ILE A 110 -17.72 -0.33 -12.48
N ILE A 111 -17.55 0.90 -11.98
CA ILE A 111 -18.29 1.37 -10.81
C ILE A 111 -19.64 1.92 -11.28
N VAL A 112 -20.71 1.29 -10.81
CA VAL A 112 -22.09 1.62 -11.13
C VAL A 112 -22.68 2.43 -9.97
N GLY A 113 -23.15 3.63 -10.27
CA GLY A 113 -23.76 4.54 -9.30
C GLY A 113 -24.19 5.85 -9.95
N GLN A 114 -25.07 6.60 -9.29
CA GLN A 114 -25.36 7.98 -9.69
C GLN A 114 -24.18 8.88 -9.31
N GLY A 115 -23.91 9.91 -10.13
CA GLY A 115 -22.85 10.89 -9.87
C GLY A 115 -21.44 10.40 -10.17
N PHE A 116 -21.27 9.35 -10.99
CA PHE A 116 -19.97 8.91 -11.48
C PHE A 116 -19.71 9.43 -12.89
N THR A 117 -18.63 10.18 -13.06
CA THR A 117 -18.08 10.58 -14.35
C THR A 117 -16.79 9.82 -14.63
N LEU A 118 -16.77 9.15 -15.79
CA LEU A 118 -15.60 8.44 -16.29
C LEU A 118 -14.63 9.43 -16.93
N MET A 119 -13.41 9.51 -16.41
CA MET A 119 -12.34 10.33 -16.96
C MET A 119 -11.69 9.64 -18.17
N ARG A 120 -12.34 9.73 -19.34
CA ARG A 120 -11.89 9.05 -20.57
C ARG A 120 -10.45 9.42 -20.93
N GLY A 121 -9.63 8.42 -21.23
CA GLY A 121 -8.21 8.61 -21.57
C GLY A 121 -7.29 8.93 -20.39
N ILE A 122 -7.84 9.09 -19.18
CA ILE A 122 -7.06 9.26 -17.95
C ILE A 122 -7.01 7.94 -17.21
N ASN A 123 -5.80 7.40 -17.11
CA ASN A 123 -5.52 6.14 -16.44
C ASN A 123 -5.14 6.37 -14.99
N ALA A 124 -5.48 5.43 -14.10
CA ALA A 124 -4.94 5.29 -12.77
C ALA A 124 -3.47 4.84 -12.86
N CYS A 125 -2.60 5.76 -13.29
CA CYS A 125 -1.18 5.54 -13.38
C CYS A 125 -0.44 6.82 -13.03
N TYR A 126 0.77 6.67 -12.52
CA TYR A 126 1.68 7.78 -12.26
C TYR A 126 2.00 8.52 -13.57
N THR A 127 1.61 9.78 -13.67
CA THR A 127 1.94 10.67 -14.79
C THR A 127 3.33 11.31 -14.63
N SER A 128 3.87 11.28 -13.41
CA SER A 128 5.21 11.70 -13.05
C SER A 128 6.05 10.51 -12.55
N PRO A 129 7.39 10.58 -12.54
CA PRO A 129 8.20 9.70 -11.70
C PRO A 129 7.61 9.81 -10.29
N SER A 130 7.02 8.71 -9.81
CA SER A 130 6.13 8.65 -8.64
C SER A 130 6.48 9.64 -7.52
N CYS A 131 5.48 10.44 -7.10
CA CYS A 131 5.43 11.26 -5.88
C CYS A 131 6.81 11.70 -5.34
N ASN A 132 7.33 12.82 -5.84
CA ASN A 132 8.68 13.31 -5.49
C ASN A 132 8.83 13.68 -4.01
N THR A 133 7.73 13.95 -3.30
CA THR A 133 7.77 14.34 -1.89
C THR A 133 6.69 13.61 -1.11
N VAL A 134 6.92 13.40 0.18
CA VAL A 134 5.91 12.86 1.11
C VAL A 134 5.90 13.66 2.41
N GLY A 135 4.75 13.71 3.06
CA GLY A 135 4.58 14.33 4.37
C GLY A 135 3.26 15.07 4.51
N PRO A 136 2.94 15.58 5.72
CA PRO A 136 1.73 16.36 5.97
C PRO A 136 1.50 17.48 4.95
N LYS A 137 2.54 18.25 4.60
CA LYS A 137 2.42 19.36 3.68
C LYS A 137 2.03 18.90 2.28
N THR A 138 2.67 17.84 1.79
CA THR A 138 2.34 17.24 0.50
C THR A 138 0.88 16.75 0.46
N ILE A 139 0.36 16.20 1.57
CA ILE A 139 -1.04 15.75 1.66
C ILE A 139 -1.99 16.96 1.58
N ILE A 140 -1.67 18.05 2.28
CA ILE A 140 -2.46 19.30 2.24
C ILE A 140 -2.48 19.88 0.82
N ASP A 141 -1.32 19.98 0.18
CA ASP A 141 -1.19 20.48 -1.21
C ASP A 141 -1.95 19.58 -2.20
N ALA A 142 -1.96 18.27 -1.97
CA ALA A 142 -2.71 17.33 -2.78
C ALA A 142 -4.24 17.49 -2.61
N LEU A 143 -4.73 17.74 -1.38
CA LEU A 143 -6.14 18.07 -1.16
C LEU A 143 -6.51 19.34 -1.91
N GLU A 144 -5.71 20.40 -1.77
CA GLU A 144 -5.91 21.66 -2.51
C GLU A 144 -5.94 21.46 -4.03
N ALA A 145 -5.04 20.61 -4.55
CA ALA A 145 -5.01 20.29 -5.98
C ALA A 145 -6.26 19.52 -6.44
N ILE A 146 -6.82 18.63 -5.61
CA ILE A 146 -8.08 17.91 -5.89
C ILE A 146 -9.27 18.86 -5.95
N GLU A 147 -9.28 19.89 -5.11
CA GLU A 147 -10.30 20.94 -5.18
C GLU A 147 -10.13 21.84 -6.43
N ALA A 148 -8.91 21.93 -6.96
CA ALA A 148 -8.54 22.85 -8.04
C ALA A 148 -8.54 22.23 -9.45
N LYS A 149 -9.69 22.08 -10.11
CA LYS A 149 -9.83 21.66 -11.54
C LYS A 149 -9.22 20.27 -11.88
N GLU A 150 -9.60 19.72 -13.04
CA GLU A 150 -9.36 18.31 -13.37
C GLU A 150 -7.89 17.88 -13.45
N THR A 151 -7.02 18.67 -14.08
CA THR A 151 -5.62 18.27 -14.33
C THR A 151 -4.70 18.40 -13.10
N ALA A 152 -5.00 19.32 -12.19
CA ALA A 152 -4.30 19.37 -10.90
C ALA A 152 -4.83 18.27 -9.98
N ALA A 153 -6.14 17.98 -10.03
CA ALA A 153 -6.74 16.93 -9.24
C ALA A 153 -6.11 15.56 -9.48
N THR A 154 -5.82 15.18 -10.74
CA THR A 154 -5.15 13.91 -11.02
C THR A 154 -3.77 13.81 -10.36
N LYS A 155 -3.01 14.91 -10.31
CA LYS A 155 -1.70 14.94 -9.61
C LYS A 155 -1.86 14.85 -8.10
N GLY A 156 -2.86 15.52 -7.53
CA GLY A 156 -3.20 15.38 -6.12
C GLY A 156 -3.54 13.93 -5.77
N VAL A 157 -4.31 13.25 -6.62
CA VAL A 157 -4.68 11.83 -6.42
C VAL A 157 -3.46 10.91 -6.45
N GLU A 158 -2.41 11.19 -7.24
CA GLU A 158 -1.17 10.39 -7.22
C GLU A 158 -0.51 10.36 -5.84
N VAL A 159 -0.58 11.46 -5.08
CA VAL A 159 -0.10 11.49 -3.69
C VAL A 159 -0.89 10.50 -2.84
N PHE A 160 -2.21 10.42 -3.02
CA PHE A 160 -3.07 9.49 -2.30
C PHE A 160 -2.92 8.04 -2.76
N MET A 161 -2.55 7.79 -4.02
CA MET A 161 -2.13 6.45 -4.47
C MET A 161 -0.91 5.99 -3.65
N VAL A 162 0.09 6.84 -3.46
CA VAL A 162 1.26 6.50 -2.63
C VAL A 162 0.89 6.38 -1.15
N LEU A 163 0.17 7.37 -0.61
CA LEU A 163 -0.23 7.44 0.80
C LEU A 163 -1.08 6.26 1.25
N LEU A 164 -2.05 5.84 0.45
CA LEU A 164 -3.03 4.82 0.83
C LEU A 164 -2.69 3.46 0.23
N SER A 165 -2.44 3.42 -1.09
CA SER A 165 -2.28 2.16 -1.82
C SER A 165 -0.88 1.58 -1.65
N GLU A 166 0.14 2.38 -1.94
CA GLU A 166 1.52 1.89 -1.94
C GLU A 166 2.07 1.70 -0.52
N ALA A 167 1.70 2.55 0.43
CA ALA A 167 2.00 2.33 1.85
C ALA A 167 1.37 1.03 2.38
N ALA A 168 0.15 0.69 1.96
CA ALA A 168 -0.46 -0.59 2.30
C ALA A 168 0.29 -1.77 1.67
N ARG A 169 0.75 -1.65 0.42
CA ARG A 169 1.53 -2.70 -0.26
C ARG A 169 2.95 -2.85 0.28
N PHE A 170 3.56 -1.76 0.76
CA PHE A 170 4.98 -1.71 1.11
C PHE A 170 5.21 -1.04 2.48
N LYS A 171 5.75 -1.80 3.43
CA LYS A 171 6.17 -1.30 4.75
C LYS A 171 7.25 -0.22 4.65
N VAL A 172 8.14 -0.30 3.66
CA VAL A 172 9.17 0.74 3.45
C VAL A 172 8.56 2.10 3.12
N ILE A 173 7.46 2.12 2.34
CA ILE A 173 6.74 3.35 1.99
C ILE A 173 5.91 3.83 3.19
N GLU A 174 5.24 2.92 3.89
CA GLU A 174 4.55 3.24 5.16
C GLU A 174 5.50 3.90 6.16
N ASN A 175 6.68 3.31 6.40
CA ASN A 175 7.67 3.82 7.34
C ASN A 175 8.21 5.18 6.93
N MET A 176 8.49 5.37 5.64
CA MET A 176 8.94 6.65 5.11
C MET A 176 7.90 7.74 5.40
N ILE A 177 6.63 7.50 5.06
CA ILE A 177 5.57 8.48 5.31
C ILE A 177 5.38 8.67 6.82
N GLY A 178 5.31 7.58 7.59
CA GLY A 178 5.12 7.61 9.04
C GLY A 178 6.19 8.42 9.76
N SER A 179 7.44 8.38 9.27
CA SER A 179 8.54 9.17 9.84
C SER A 179 8.28 10.69 9.79
N THR A 180 7.45 11.16 8.86
CA THR A 180 7.06 12.58 8.74
C THR A 180 5.97 13.00 9.73
N PHE A 181 5.32 12.04 10.41
CA PHE A 181 4.29 12.29 11.42
C PHE A 181 4.83 12.23 12.85
N ILE A 182 6.15 12.12 13.02
CA ILE A 182 6.77 12.14 14.35
C ILE A 182 6.67 13.58 14.90
N PRO A 183 6.11 13.78 16.11
CA PRO A 183 6.02 15.10 16.70
C PRO A 183 7.40 15.73 16.89
N THR A 184 7.55 16.99 16.50
CA THR A 184 8.80 17.71 16.71
C THR A 184 8.81 18.28 18.11
N ILE A 185 9.81 17.89 18.92
CA ILE A 185 10.13 18.62 20.15
C ILE A 185 10.98 19.81 19.71
N GLU A 186 10.43 21.02 19.74
CA GLU A 186 11.25 22.20 19.50
C GLU A 186 12.35 22.28 20.57
N PRO A 187 13.64 22.36 20.19
CA PRO A 187 14.74 22.45 21.13
C PRO A 187 14.89 23.88 21.68
N SER A 188 13.79 24.52 22.07
CA SER A 188 13.87 25.70 22.93
C SER A 188 13.99 25.19 24.36
N LEU A 189 15.13 25.45 25.01
CA LEU A 189 15.46 25.22 26.45
C LEU A 189 16.49 24.12 26.77
N GLY A 190 17.32 23.69 25.82
CA GLY A 190 18.55 22.93 26.13
C GLY A 190 19.56 23.66 27.06
N GLY A 191 19.30 24.93 27.41
CA GLY A 191 20.11 25.73 28.33
C GLY A 191 19.42 26.18 29.63
N VAL A 192 18.14 25.86 29.87
CA VAL A 192 17.39 26.38 31.04
C VAL A 192 17.14 25.33 32.13
N LEU A 193 17.39 24.05 31.85
CA LEU A 193 17.23 22.97 32.83
C LEU A 193 18.36 22.90 33.89
N HIS A 194 19.31 23.83 33.89
CA HIS A 194 20.44 23.82 34.84
C HIS A 194 20.25 24.66 36.12
N GLY A 195 19.05 25.18 36.42
CA GLY A 195 18.91 26.01 37.62
C GLY A 195 17.51 26.32 38.15
N LEU A 196 16.49 25.50 37.88
CA LEU A 196 15.13 25.79 38.37
C LEU A 196 14.60 24.66 39.26
N GLU A 197 14.76 24.83 40.57
CA GLU A 197 13.86 24.26 41.59
C GLU A 197 12.56 25.10 41.59
N HIS A 198 11.67 24.92 40.62
CA HIS A 198 10.36 25.58 40.65
C HIS A 198 9.25 24.68 40.09
N ASP A 199 8.03 24.95 40.55
CA ASP A 199 6.78 24.23 40.31
C ASP A 199 6.59 23.77 38.86
N LEU A 200 6.35 22.47 38.68
CA LEU A 200 6.07 21.81 37.40
C LEU A 200 4.91 22.46 36.61
N ALA A 201 4.04 23.23 37.27
CA ALA A 201 2.91 23.93 36.66
C ALA A 201 3.31 25.19 35.88
N GLU A 202 4.36 25.91 36.28
CA GLU A 202 4.88 27.07 35.52
C GLU A 202 5.75 26.62 34.35
N ILE A 203 6.43 25.48 34.49
CA ILE A 203 7.30 24.90 33.46
C ILE A 203 6.51 24.47 32.22
N THR A 204 5.27 24.00 32.38
CA THR A 204 4.42 23.58 31.24
C THR A 204 4.01 24.73 30.31
N GLU A 205 4.10 25.99 30.73
CA GLU A 205 3.81 27.16 29.89
C GLU A 205 4.96 27.47 28.90
N TYR A 206 6.17 26.99 29.20
CA TYR A 206 7.38 27.21 28.39
C TYR A 206 7.64 26.12 27.34
N PHE A 207 6.96 24.98 27.44
CA PHE A 207 7.01 23.95 26.42
C PHE A 207 5.89 24.20 25.41
N LYS A 208 6.23 24.48 24.14
CA LYS A 208 5.24 24.38 23.07
C LYS A 208 4.59 22.99 23.15
N PRO A 209 3.26 22.89 23.02
CA PRO A 209 2.59 21.60 23.03
C PRO A 209 3.23 20.73 21.94
N ILE A 210 3.72 19.56 22.35
CA ILE A 210 4.23 18.55 21.42
C ILE A 210 3.13 18.31 20.39
N SER A 211 3.44 18.56 19.13
CA SER A 211 2.48 18.50 18.04
C SER A 211 3.20 18.06 16.77
N VAL A 212 2.43 17.51 15.84
CA VAL A 212 2.95 17.20 14.52
C VAL A 212 3.01 18.47 13.70
N ASN A 213 4.18 18.76 13.13
CA ASN A 213 4.34 19.89 12.23
C ASN A 213 3.75 19.56 10.85
N LEU A 214 2.64 20.21 10.50
CA LEU A 214 1.95 19.99 9.23
C LEU A 214 2.66 20.61 8.01
N GLU A 215 3.72 21.40 8.22
CA GLU A 215 4.53 21.97 7.15
C GLU A 215 5.69 21.06 6.71
N VAL A 216 5.87 19.90 7.36
CA VAL A 216 6.91 18.94 7.01
C VAL A 216 6.61 18.26 5.68
N TYR A 217 7.62 18.21 4.82
CA TYR A 217 7.72 17.31 3.68
C TYR A 217 9.16 16.86 3.50
N VAL A 218 9.35 15.68 2.92
CA VAL A 218 10.67 15.13 2.59
C VAL A 218 10.65 14.61 1.16
N ASP A 219 11.80 14.66 0.49
CA ASP A 219 11.94 14.07 -0.83
C ASP A 219 11.83 12.55 -0.74
N ALA A 220 11.02 11.97 -1.61
CA ALA A 220 10.84 10.54 -1.71
C ALA A 220 12.10 9.93 -2.34
N PRO A 221 12.73 8.91 -1.73
CA PRO A 221 13.86 8.22 -2.32
C PRO A 221 13.60 7.72 -3.75
N HIS A 222 14.61 7.90 -4.62
CA HIS A 222 14.50 7.58 -6.04
C HIS A 222 14.28 6.08 -6.30
N ASP A 223 14.54 5.22 -5.32
CA ASP A 223 14.36 3.77 -5.40
C ASP A 223 12.91 3.32 -5.20
N ILE A 224 12.02 4.17 -4.67
CA ILE A 224 10.58 3.87 -4.51
C ILE A 224 9.96 3.35 -5.80
N GLN A 225 10.25 4.03 -6.91
CA GLN A 225 9.73 3.67 -8.22
C GLN A 225 10.03 2.20 -8.60
N PHE A 226 11.16 1.63 -8.12
CA PHE A 226 11.54 0.27 -8.42
C PHE A 226 10.69 -0.73 -7.63
N TYR A 227 10.38 -0.44 -6.37
CA TYR A 227 9.43 -1.24 -5.60
C TYR A 227 8.05 -1.22 -6.28
N LEU A 228 7.54 -0.04 -6.64
CA LEU A 228 6.23 0.10 -7.29
C LEU A 228 6.13 -0.71 -8.58
N LYS A 229 7.13 -0.59 -9.46
CA LYS A 229 7.19 -1.32 -10.74
C LYS A 229 7.31 -2.83 -10.56
N ASN A 230 7.93 -3.29 -9.48
CA ASN A 230 8.24 -4.70 -9.24
C ASN A 230 7.34 -5.36 -8.18
N TYR A 231 6.27 -4.72 -7.71
CA TYR A 231 5.39 -5.25 -6.66
C TYR A 231 4.99 -6.73 -6.88
N LYS A 232 4.59 -7.06 -8.11
CA LYS A 232 4.20 -8.42 -8.48
C LYS A 232 5.38 -9.38 -8.38
N GLN A 233 6.55 -9.00 -8.87
CA GLN A 233 7.76 -9.82 -8.87
C GLN A 233 8.28 -10.06 -7.45
N LEU A 234 8.24 -9.02 -6.60
CA LEU A 234 8.58 -9.12 -5.18
C LEU A 234 7.60 -10.04 -4.45
N SER A 235 6.28 -9.91 -4.72
CA SER A 235 5.26 -10.82 -4.17
C SER A 235 5.50 -12.27 -4.59
N LYS A 236 5.84 -12.51 -5.87
CA LYS A 236 6.19 -13.85 -6.37
C LYS A 236 7.39 -14.46 -5.67
N ALA A 237 8.43 -13.65 -5.45
CA ALA A 237 9.61 -14.09 -4.74
C ALA A 237 9.27 -14.48 -3.29
N TRP A 238 8.38 -13.72 -2.63
CA TRP A 238 7.88 -14.05 -1.31
C TRP A 238 7.06 -15.35 -1.29
N TYR A 239 6.10 -15.53 -2.20
CA TYR A 239 5.33 -16.78 -2.28
C TYR A 239 6.24 -17.99 -2.39
N VAL A 240 7.25 -17.91 -3.25
CA VAL A 240 8.23 -18.98 -3.40
C VAL A 240 8.96 -19.24 -2.09
N TYR A 241 9.52 -18.19 -1.48
CA TYR A 241 10.21 -18.31 -0.20
C TYR A 241 9.33 -18.97 0.86
N ALA A 242 8.09 -18.50 1.01
CA ALA A 242 7.16 -18.99 2.00
C ALA A 242 6.79 -20.47 1.81
N LEU A 243 6.65 -20.90 0.56
CA LEU A 243 6.25 -22.27 0.22
C LEU A 243 7.41 -23.26 0.30
N THR A 244 8.61 -22.86 -0.11
CA THR A 244 9.77 -23.77 -0.11
C THR A 244 10.57 -23.70 1.19
N ARG A 245 10.40 -22.62 1.98
CA ARG A 245 11.21 -22.28 3.16
C ARG A 245 12.72 -22.26 2.89
N THR A 246 13.11 -22.22 1.62
CA THR A 246 14.51 -22.18 1.22
C THR A 246 15.03 -20.76 1.34
N ARG A 247 16.30 -20.58 1.74
CA ARG A 247 16.99 -19.28 1.64
C ARG A 247 17.13 -18.77 0.19
N PHE A 248 16.78 -19.61 -0.79
CA PHE A 248 16.73 -19.24 -2.19
C PHE A 248 15.51 -18.35 -2.48
N CYS A 249 15.80 -17.11 -2.90
CA CYS A 249 14.81 -16.16 -3.37
C CYS A 249 14.95 -16.07 -4.90
N PRO A 250 13.94 -16.49 -5.70
CA PRO A 250 14.03 -16.55 -7.17
C PRO A 250 13.94 -15.15 -7.83
N LEU A 251 14.22 -14.09 -7.07
CA LEU A 251 14.23 -12.73 -7.57
C LEU A 251 15.45 -12.53 -8.45
N LYS A 252 15.23 -12.01 -9.66
CA LYS A 252 16.30 -11.63 -10.58
C LYS A 252 17.25 -10.65 -9.89
N GLU A 253 18.54 -10.82 -10.11
CA GLU A 253 19.57 -10.02 -9.45
C GLU A 253 19.44 -8.53 -9.77
N GLU A 254 19.03 -8.18 -10.99
CA GLU A 254 18.81 -6.80 -11.40
C GLU A 254 17.69 -6.15 -10.59
N ILE A 255 16.55 -6.84 -10.45
CA ILE A 255 15.40 -6.36 -9.66
C ILE A 255 15.80 -6.23 -8.19
N ALA A 256 16.55 -7.22 -7.67
CA ALA A 256 17.04 -7.19 -6.31
C ALA A 256 17.94 -5.98 -6.06
N LYS A 257 18.88 -5.68 -6.97
CA LYS A 257 19.76 -4.50 -6.89
C LYS A 257 19.00 -3.19 -6.94
N GLU A 258 18.06 -3.05 -7.89
CA GLU A 258 17.23 -1.86 -8.04
C GLU A 258 16.36 -1.57 -6.80
N CYS A 259 15.89 -2.62 -6.11
CA CYS A 259 15.12 -2.51 -4.88
C CYS A 259 15.98 -2.57 -3.61
N GLY A 260 17.31 -2.45 -3.69
CA GLY A 260 18.20 -2.49 -2.52
C GLY A 260 18.28 -3.86 -1.79
N LEU A 261 17.76 -4.94 -2.38
CA LEU A 261 17.70 -6.30 -1.83
C LEU A 261 18.97 -7.12 -2.17
N VAL A 262 20.14 -6.52 -1.95
CA VAL A 262 21.42 -7.01 -2.51
C VAL A 262 21.94 -8.30 -1.88
N ASP A 263 21.65 -8.57 -0.61
CA ASP A 263 22.19 -9.75 0.09
C ASP A 263 21.29 -10.99 -0.05
N VAL A 264 21.71 -11.95 -0.88
CA VAL A 264 21.00 -13.23 -1.13
C VAL A 264 20.60 -13.95 0.16
N ARG A 265 21.47 -13.95 1.18
CA ARG A 265 21.24 -14.70 2.44
C ARG A 265 20.19 -14.02 3.31
N HIS A 266 20.06 -12.71 3.20
CA HIS A 266 19.10 -11.90 3.97
C HIS A 266 17.91 -11.44 3.12
N ARG A 267 17.85 -11.79 1.82
CA ARG A 267 16.74 -11.43 0.91
C ARG A 267 15.36 -11.72 1.48
N PRO A 268 15.10 -12.87 2.14
CA PRO A 268 13.81 -13.09 2.77
C PRO A 268 13.49 -12.05 3.86
N LEU A 269 14.43 -11.75 4.76
CA LEU A 269 14.23 -10.74 5.81
C LEU A 269 14.02 -9.33 5.21
N LEU A 270 14.78 -8.99 4.16
CA LEU A 270 14.63 -7.71 3.48
C LEU A 270 13.28 -7.61 2.76
N LEU A 271 12.83 -8.69 2.10
CA LEU A 271 11.49 -8.77 1.51
C LEU A 271 10.40 -8.68 2.59
N ASP A 272 10.64 -9.25 3.77
CA ASP A 272 9.70 -9.18 4.89
C ASP A 272 9.52 -7.75 5.39
N ALA A 273 10.64 -7.04 5.56
CA ALA A 273 10.66 -5.63 5.92
C ALA A 273 10.15 -4.71 4.80
N THR A 274 10.10 -5.19 3.55
CA THR A 274 9.65 -4.43 2.38
C THR A 274 8.15 -4.55 2.13
N LEU A 275 7.61 -5.77 2.10
CA LEU A 275 6.23 -6.03 1.69
C LEU A 275 5.25 -5.92 2.88
N GLY A 276 4.16 -5.18 2.69
CA GLY A 276 3.01 -5.16 3.60
C GLY A 276 2.01 -6.28 3.30
N VAL A 277 1.65 -6.44 2.02
CA VAL A 277 0.72 -7.48 1.54
C VAL A 277 1.17 -8.03 0.19
N LEU A 278 0.69 -9.21 -0.18
CA LEU A 278 1.10 -9.88 -1.42
C LEU A 278 0.10 -9.67 -2.54
N CYS A 279 0.59 -9.37 -3.74
CA CYS A 279 -0.24 -9.27 -4.94
C CYS A 279 -0.95 -10.61 -5.21
N ASN A 280 -2.22 -10.57 -5.64
CA ASN A 280 -2.88 -11.76 -6.17
C ASN A 280 -2.20 -12.24 -7.46
N CYS A 281 -1.27 -13.17 -7.33
CA CYS A 281 -0.46 -13.60 -8.45
C CYS A 281 -1.02 -14.81 -9.19
N ASN A 282 -2.31 -15.17 -9.13
CA ASN A 282 -2.81 -16.46 -9.63
C ASN A 282 -1.84 -17.58 -9.24
N LEU A 283 -1.77 -17.80 -7.93
CA LEU A 283 -0.79 -18.68 -7.30
C LEU A 283 -0.89 -20.10 -7.88
N GLU A 284 -2.08 -20.60 -8.17
CA GLU A 284 -2.32 -21.87 -8.86
C GLU A 284 -1.58 -21.96 -10.20
N LYS A 285 -1.66 -20.94 -11.03
CA LYS A 285 -0.93 -20.91 -12.31
C LYS A 285 0.57 -20.83 -12.10
N MET A 286 1.04 -20.20 -11.02
CA MET A 286 2.45 -20.19 -10.68
C MET A 286 2.93 -21.57 -10.21
N LEU A 287 2.20 -22.18 -9.28
CA LEU A 287 2.46 -23.52 -8.74
C LEU A 287 2.43 -24.56 -9.85
N LYS A 288 1.44 -24.52 -10.74
CA LYS A 288 1.36 -25.40 -11.91
C LYS A 288 2.56 -25.22 -12.84
N LYS A 289 2.92 -23.98 -13.20
CA LYS A 289 4.11 -23.72 -14.04
C LYS A 289 5.40 -24.18 -13.37
N TRP A 290 5.47 -24.12 -12.05
CA TRP A 290 6.62 -24.57 -11.28
C TRP A 290 6.70 -26.09 -11.22
N SER A 291 5.59 -26.76 -10.92
CA SER A 291 5.45 -28.21 -11.01
C SER A 291 5.83 -28.71 -12.40
N ASP A 292 5.28 -28.11 -13.46
CA ASP A 292 5.59 -28.45 -14.85
C ASP A 292 7.09 -28.28 -15.19
N ARG A 293 7.78 -27.28 -14.60
CA ARG A 293 9.22 -27.05 -14.81
C ARG A 293 10.08 -28.04 -14.04
N LEU A 294 9.75 -28.32 -12.78
CA LEU A 294 10.44 -29.32 -11.97
C LEU A 294 10.32 -30.73 -12.60
N LEU A 295 9.14 -31.04 -13.14
CA LEU A 295 8.88 -32.29 -13.87
C LEU A 295 9.61 -32.36 -15.22
N LYS A 296 9.78 -31.23 -15.93
CA LYS A 296 10.44 -31.19 -17.26
C LYS A 296 11.96 -31.14 -17.22
N ASP A 297 12.53 -30.32 -16.35
CA ASP A 297 13.98 -30.06 -16.36
C ASP A 297 14.74 -31.12 -15.54
N GLY A 298 14.03 -31.92 -14.74
CA GLY A 298 14.60 -32.80 -13.73
C GLY A 298 15.38 -32.01 -12.67
N LEU A 299 15.59 -32.59 -11.50
CA LEU A 299 16.41 -32.00 -10.42
C LEU A 299 17.86 -31.68 -10.82
N LYS A 300 18.29 -31.96 -12.05
CA LYS A 300 19.67 -31.83 -12.56
C LYS A 300 20.18 -30.39 -12.62
N ASN A 301 19.31 -29.39 -12.77
CA ASN A 301 19.72 -27.98 -12.84
C ASN A 301 19.61 -27.24 -11.50
N TYR A 302 19.19 -27.91 -10.43
CA TYR A 302 19.05 -27.34 -9.09
C TYR A 302 19.60 -28.31 -8.02
N PRO A 303 20.91 -28.65 -8.06
CA PRO A 303 21.50 -29.67 -7.19
C PRO A 303 21.48 -29.30 -5.69
N ASP A 304 21.32 -28.03 -5.36
CA ASP A 304 21.27 -27.52 -3.97
C ASP A 304 19.85 -27.25 -3.46
N PHE A 305 18.82 -27.81 -4.10
CA PHE A 305 17.43 -27.64 -3.68
C PHE A 305 16.97 -28.81 -2.79
N PRO A 306 16.89 -28.65 -1.46
CA PRO A 306 16.26 -29.65 -0.61
C PRO A 306 14.75 -29.38 -0.64
N LEU A 307 14.08 -29.69 -1.74
CA LEU A 307 12.64 -29.88 -1.69
C LEU A 307 12.44 -31.26 -1.07
N ASP A 308 11.97 -31.29 0.17
CA ASP A 308 11.39 -32.50 0.72
C ASP A 308 10.22 -32.89 -0.20
N ASP A 309 10.34 -34.02 -0.89
CA ASP A 309 9.32 -34.60 -1.77
C ASP A 309 7.94 -34.68 -1.10
N LYS A 310 7.91 -34.70 0.23
CA LYS A 310 6.71 -34.63 1.04
C LYS A 310 6.00 -33.27 0.93
N ILE A 311 6.74 -32.15 1.03
CA ILE A 311 6.16 -30.81 0.95
C ILE A 311 5.55 -30.57 -0.44
N LEU A 312 6.24 -31.02 -1.50
CA LEU A 312 5.72 -30.91 -2.86
C LEU A 312 4.46 -31.77 -3.07
N ARG A 313 4.40 -32.98 -2.48
CA ARG A 313 3.22 -33.85 -2.50
C ARG A 313 2.05 -33.24 -1.72
N ASP A 314 2.28 -32.81 -0.49
CA ASP A 314 1.26 -32.21 0.36
C ASP A 314 0.65 -30.96 -0.31
N MET A 315 1.47 -30.17 -1.01
CA MET A 315 1.00 -29.01 -1.80
C MET A 315 0.19 -29.41 -3.04
N LEU A 316 0.55 -30.49 -3.73
CA LEU A 316 -0.19 -30.99 -4.90
C LEU A 316 -1.50 -31.68 -4.51
N GLU A 317 -1.54 -32.34 -3.35
CA GLU A 317 -2.75 -32.97 -2.79
C GLU A 317 -3.77 -31.91 -2.37
N GLN A 318 -3.34 -30.86 -1.66
CA GLN A 318 -4.22 -29.73 -1.29
C GLN A 318 -4.78 -28.96 -2.49
N MET A 319 -4.10 -28.99 -3.63
CA MET A 319 -4.57 -28.36 -4.88
C MET A 319 -5.61 -29.19 -5.64
N ASN A 320 -5.71 -30.50 -5.38
CA ASN A 320 -6.68 -31.38 -6.05
C ASN A 320 -7.96 -31.58 -5.21
N GLU A 321 -8.01 -31.04 -3.99
CA GLU A 321 -9.15 -31.14 -3.07
C GLU A 321 -10.10 -29.92 -3.10
N ASN A 322 -9.85 -28.93 -3.98
CA ASN A 322 -10.75 -27.82 -4.30
C ASN A 322 -11.08 -27.76 -5.81
#